data_AF-A0A8S0QG38-F1
#
_entry.id   AF-A0A8S0QG38-F1
#
_cell.length_a   1.000
_cell.length_b   1.000
_cell.length_c   1.000
_cell.angle_alpha   90.00
_cell.angle_beta   90.00
_cell.angle_gamma   90.00
#
_symmetry.space_group_name_H-M   'P 1'
#
loop_
_entity.id
_entity.type
_entity.pdbx_description
1 polymer ?
#
loop_
_entity_poly.entity_id
_entity_poly.type
_entity_poly.pdbx_seq_one_letter_code
_entity_poly.pdbx_strand_id
1 'polypeptide(L)'
;MFLQIPVSLGVSGYEAISLYKGWRKIASKGDSGTNLQVQQLITYCFFGVLAGLVGGLLGLGGGFIMGPLFLELGVPPQVSSATATFAMMFSSSMSVVEYHLLKRFPVPYALYFVAVATVAAFIGQHFVRRMIILMGRASIIIFILASTIFISAISLGGVGISNMIGKIERREYMGFENLCTYDV
;
A
#
# COMPACT_ATOMS: atom_id res chain seq x y z
N MET A 1 -3.62 -13.27 18.71
CA MET A 1 -3.09 -13.95 17.51
C MET A 1 -4.12 -14.87 16.85
N PHE A 2 -4.77 -15.82 17.56
CA PHE A 2 -5.81 -16.69 16.95
C PHE A 2 -7.16 -16.02 16.60
N LEU A 3 -7.46 -14.84 17.15
CA LEU A 3 -8.75 -14.15 16.93
C LEU A 3 -8.78 -13.22 15.71
N GLN A 4 -7.62 -12.96 15.08
CA GLN A 4 -7.49 -12.04 13.94
C GLN A 4 -7.72 -12.73 12.60
N ILE A 5 -7.41 -14.03 12.55
CA ILE A 5 -7.60 -14.94 11.40
C ILE A 5 -9.07 -15.01 10.93
N PRO A 6 -10.10 -15.11 11.82
CA PRO A 6 -11.49 -15.14 11.36
C PRO A 6 -11.98 -13.80 10.79
N VAL A 7 -11.43 -12.66 11.23
CA VAL A 7 -11.89 -11.33 10.79
C VAL A 7 -11.39 -11.03 9.37
N SER A 8 -10.14 -11.36 9.04
CA SER A 8 -9.59 -11.19 7.69
C SER A 8 -10.20 -12.14 6.66
N LEU A 9 -10.55 -13.37 7.08
CA LEU A 9 -11.31 -14.32 6.24
C LEU A 9 -12.76 -13.86 6.03
N GLY A 10 -13.38 -13.28 7.05
CA GLY A 10 -14.74 -12.73 6.94
C GLY A 10 -14.83 -11.53 6.01
N VAL A 11 -13.87 -10.58 6.09
CA VAL A 11 -13.82 -9.41 5.22
C VAL A 11 -13.45 -9.79 3.78
N SER A 12 -12.47 -10.67 3.59
CA SER A 12 -12.14 -11.22 2.26
C SER A 12 -13.32 -11.98 1.65
N GLY A 13 -14.05 -12.76 2.45
CA GLY A 13 -15.25 -13.48 2.03
C GLY A 13 -16.40 -12.53 1.66
N TYR A 14 -16.61 -11.47 2.45
CA TYR A 14 -17.64 -10.47 2.17
C TYR A 14 -17.31 -9.65 0.91
N GLU A 15 -16.06 -9.26 0.70
CA GLU A 15 -15.62 -8.60 -0.53
C GLU A 15 -15.71 -9.53 -1.75
N ALA A 16 -15.35 -10.81 -1.61
CA ALA A 16 -15.50 -11.81 -2.67
C ALA A 16 -16.97 -12.03 -3.04
N ILE A 17 -17.88 -12.09 -2.06
CA ILE A 17 -19.32 -12.22 -2.29
C ILE A 17 -19.89 -10.93 -2.89
N SER A 18 -19.43 -9.75 -2.45
CA SER A 18 -19.84 -8.45 -3.00
C SER A 18 -19.36 -8.25 -4.44
N LEU A 19 -18.21 -8.82 -4.81
CA LEU A 19 -17.72 -8.88 -6.19
C LEU A 19 -18.51 -9.87 -7.04
N TYR A 20 -18.84 -11.04 -6.48
CA TYR A 20 -19.63 -12.06 -7.18
C TYR A 20 -21.08 -11.62 -7.45
N LYS A 21 -21.66 -10.80 -6.57
CA LYS A 21 -23.02 -10.25 -6.74
C LYS A 21 -23.10 -9.07 -7.73
N GLY A 22 -21.99 -8.64 -8.34
CA GLY A 22 -22.02 -7.77 -9.52
C GLY A 22 -22.73 -6.43 -9.32
N TRP A 23 -22.58 -5.80 -8.15
CA TRP A 23 -23.27 -4.54 -7.81
C TRP A 23 -22.41 -3.28 -7.84
N ARG A 24 -21.21 -3.36 -8.43
CA ARG A 24 -20.46 -2.16 -8.83
C ARG A 24 -20.32 -2.18 -10.35
N LYS A 25 -21.30 -1.58 -11.03
CA LYS A 25 -21.16 -1.10 -12.40
C LYS A 25 -19.89 -0.24 -12.46
N ILE A 26 -18.79 -0.81 -12.94
CA ILE A 26 -17.71 -0.02 -13.50
C ILE A 26 -18.30 0.55 -14.77
N ALA A 27 -18.72 1.81 -14.70
CA ALA A 27 -19.07 2.59 -15.87
C ALA A 27 -17.80 2.72 -16.72
N SER A 28 -17.58 1.79 -17.63
CA SER A 28 -16.71 2.01 -18.78
C SER A 28 -17.47 1.59 -20.03
N LYS A 29 -17.99 2.61 -20.71
CA LYS A 29 -18.60 2.55 -22.02
C LYS A 29 -17.46 2.42 -23.03
N GLY A 30 -17.42 1.29 -23.73
CA GLY A 30 -16.41 1.02 -24.77
C GLY A 30 -16.54 -0.42 -25.26
N ASP A 31 -17.51 -0.61 -26.14
CA ASP A 31 -17.84 -1.84 -26.87
C ASP A 31 -16.68 -2.37 -27.75
N SER A 32 -16.73 -3.68 -28.03
CA SER A 32 -15.94 -4.47 -29.01
C SER A 32 -14.65 -5.18 -28.55
N GLY A 33 -14.74 -6.48 -28.20
CA GLY A 33 -13.60 -7.43 -28.15
C GLY A 33 -13.53 -8.37 -26.93
N THR A 34 -14.50 -9.26 -26.76
CA THR A 34 -14.83 -10.02 -25.52
C THR A 34 -13.85 -11.09 -25.00
N ASN A 35 -12.57 -11.11 -25.37
CA ASN A 35 -11.61 -12.09 -24.80
C ASN A 35 -10.41 -11.47 -24.05
N LEU A 36 -9.99 -10.25 -24.38
CA LEU A 36 -8.81 -9.63 -23.75
C LEU A 36 -9.15 -8.94 -22.42
N GLN A 37 -10.34 -8.37 -22.29
CA GLN A 37 -10.72 -7.52 -21.16
C GLN A 37 -10.91 -8.29 -19.83
N VAL A 38 -11.42 -9.54 -19.89
CA VAL A 38 -11.60 -10.38 -18.70
C VAL A 38 -10.25 -10.89 -18.19
N GLN A 39 -9.36 -11.33 -19.10
CA GLN A 39 -8.02 -11.75 -18.71
C GLN A 39 -7.23 -10.58 -18.12
N GLN A 40 -7.31 -9.38 -18.72
CA GLN A 40 -6.66 -8.20 -18.17
C GLN A 40 -7.23 -7.81 -16.79
N LEU A 41 -8.54 -7.90 -16.58
CA LEU A 41 -9.15 -7.62 -15.27
C LEU A 41 -8.68 -8.61 -14.19
N ILE A 42 -8.59 -9.91 -14.52
CA ILE A 42 -8.08 -10.94 -13.61
C ILE A 42 -6.61 -10.70 -13.30
N THR A 43 -5.79 -10.40 -14.31
CA THR A 43 -4.37 -10.05 -14.12
C THR A 43 -4.23 -8.81 -13.24
N TYR A 44 -5.07 -7.79 -13.44
CA TYR A 44 -5.06 -6.56 -12.65
C TYR A 44 -5.47 -6.80 -11.20
N CYS A 45 -6.49 -7.63 -10.98
CA CYS A 45 -6.93 -8.02 -9.65
C CYS A 45 -5.83 -8.81 -8.93
N PHE A 46 -5.19 -9.75 -9.62
CA PHE A 46 -4.06 -10.52 -9.08
C PHE A 46 -2.89 -9.60 -8.71
N PHE A 47 -2.50 -8.69 -9.61
CA PHE A 47 -1.46 -7.69 -9.33
C PHE A 47 -1.86 -6.76 -8.19
N GLY A 48 -3.12 -6.33 -8.11
CA GLY A 48 -3.64 -5.47 -7.04
C GLY A 48 -3.64 -6.17 -5.68
N VAL A 49 -3.97 -7.46 -5.63
CA VAL A 49 -3.88 -8.28 -4.41
C VAL A 49 -2.43 -8.50 -4.02
N LEU A 50 -1.56 -8.87 -4.97
CA LEU A 50 -0.13 -9.08 -4.72
C LEU A 50 0.52 -7.79 -4.20
N ALA A 51 0.20 -6.67 -4.85
CA ALA A 51 0.60 -5.34 -4.46
C ALA A 51 0.10 -4.97 -3.06
N GLY A 52 -1.20 -5.14 -2.80
CA GLY A 52 -1.78 -4.87 -1.48
C GLY A 52 -1.14 -5.71 -0.38
N LEU A 53 -0.81 -6.96 -0.68
CA LEU A 53 -0.17 -7.89 0.24
C LEU A 53 1.28 -7.45 0.53
N VAL A 54 2.05 -7.11 -0.49
CA VAL A 54 3.42 -6.56 -0.33
C VAL A 54 3.39 -5.21 0.38
N GLY A 55 2.50 -4.30 0.00
CA GLY A 55 2.34 -2.99 0.62
C GLY A 55 1.85 -3.06 2.08
N GLY A 56 1.03 -4.05 2.40
CA GLY A 56 0.57 -4.37 3.75
C GLY A 56 1.70 -4.94 4.62
N LEU A 57 2.51 -5.87 4.07
CA LEU A 57 3.69 -6.41 4.76
C LEU A 57 4.75 -5.33 5.04
N LEU A 58 4.92 -4.40 4.11
CA LEU A 58 5.81 -3.24 4.28
C LEU A 58 5.25 -2.18 5.25
N GLY A 59 3.98 -2.31 5.68
CA GLY A 59 3.33 -1.38 6.60
C GLY A 59 3.07 0.02 6.01
N LEU A 60 3.21 0.17 4.69
CA LEU A 60 3.09 1.47 4.01
C LEU A 60 1.63 1.89 3.77
N GLY A 61 0.68 0.95 3.88
CA GLY A 61 -0.69 1.13 3.44
C GLY A 61 -0.75 1.20 1.91
N GLY A 62 -1.39 0.23 1.25
CA GLY A 62 -1.27 -0.04 -0.19
C GLY A 62 -1.68 1.07 -1.18
N GLY A 63 -1.94 2.30 -0.73
CA GLY A 63 -2.30 3.44 -1.58
C GLY A 63 -1.23 3.87 -2.58
N PHE A 64 0.05 3.65 -2.26
CA PHE A 64 1.15 3.88 -3.19
C PHE A 64 1.07 3.00 -4.44
N ILE A 65 0.54 1.77 -4.32
CA ILE A 65 0.42 0.85 -5.46
C ILE A 65 -0.92 1.03 -6.16
N MET A 66 -1.99 1.36 -5.43
CA MET A 66 -3.29 1.69 -6.03
C MET A 66 -3.22 2.92 -6.94
N GLY A 67 -2.32 3.89 -6.66
CA GLY A 67 -2.11 5.08 -7.48
C GLY A 67 -1.79 4.79 -8.96
N PRO A 68 -0.67 4.13 -9.28
CA PRO A 68 -0.34 3.73 -10.65
C PRO A 68 -1.37 2.75 -11.23
N LEU A 69 -1.95 1.87 -10.40
CA LEU A 69 -2.96 0.91 -10.83
C LEU A 69 -4.18 1.61 -11.46
N PHE A 70 -4.67 2.65 -10.80
CA PHE A 70 -5.83 3.40 -11.30
C PHE A 70 -5.50 4.31 -12.49
N LEU A 71 -4.24 4.73 -12.65
CA LEU A 71 -3.80 5.49 -13.81
C LEU A 71 -3.78 4.64 -15.08
N GLU A 72 -3.36 3.37 -15.03
CA GLU A 72 -3.44 2.49 -16.21
C GLU A 72 -4.88 2.11 -16.57
N LEU A 73 -5.79 2.08 -15.58
CA LEU A 73 -7.22 1.86 -15.81
C LEU A 73 -7.94 3.08 -16.42
N GLY A 74 -7.24 4.20 -16.64
CA GLY A 74 -7.81 5.42 -17.22
C GLY A 74 -8.82 6.15 -16.31
N VAL A 75 -8.87 5.79 -15.02
CA VAL A 75 -9.77 6.41 -14.03
C VAL A 75 -9.24 7.80 -13.67
N PRO A 76 -10.11 8.83 -13.54
CA PRO A 76 -9.65 10.15 -13.14
C PRO A 76 -8.88 10.07 -11.81
N PRO A 77 -7.65 10.61 -11.73
CA PRO A 77 -6.76 10.41 -10.57
C PRO A 77 -7.36 10.96 -9.26
N GLN A 78 -8.30 11.90 -9.37
CA GLN A 78 -8.96 12.54 -8.24
C GLN A 78 -9.88 11.59 -7.47
N VAL A 79 -10.64 10.73 -8.15
CA VAL A 79 -11.54 9.76 -7.48
C VAL A 79 -10.77 8.54 -6.97
N SER A 80 -9.74 8.14 -7.70
CA SER A 80 -8.81 7.08 -7.29
C SER A 80 -8.07 7.45 -6.01
N SER A 81 -7.48 8.65 -5.96
CA SER A 81 -6.77 9.15 -4.79
C SER A 81 -7.68 9.23 -3.56
N ALA A 82 -8.92 9.69 -3.73
CA ALA A 82 -9.90 9.70 -2.64
C ALA A 82 -10.16 8.27 -2.12
N THR A 83 -10.44 7.32 -3.01
CA THR A 83 -10.72 5.92 -2.65
C THR A 83 -9.54 5.26 -1.94
N ALA A 84 -8.32 5.46 -2.45
CA ALA A 84 -7.10 4.93 -1.84
C ALA A 84 -6.86 5.53 -0.44
N THR A 85 -7.13 6.82 -0.25
CA THR A 85 -6.99 7.49 1.06
C THR A 85 -8.00 6.95 2.07
N PHE A 86 -9.26 6.73 1.65
CA PHE A 86 -10.27 6.12 2.51
C PHE A 86 -9.90 4.69 2.92
N ALA A 87 -9.45 3.87 1.97
CA ALA A 87 -9.01 2.51 2.25
C ALA A 87 -7.80 2.49 3.21
N MET A 88 -6.83 3.39 3.02
CA MET A 88 -5.69 3.55 3.93
C MET A 88 -6.13 3.97 5.33
N MET A 89 -7.02 4.95 5.48
CA MET A 89 -7.53 5.36 6.80
C MET A 89 -8.20 4.22 7.54
N PHE A 90 -9.02 3.42 6.85
CA PHE A 90 -9.69 2.27 7.45
C PHE A 90 -8.68 1.20 7.89
N SER A 91 -7.74 0.84 7.02
CA SER A 91 -6.69 -0.13 7.33
C SER A 91 -5.81 0.33 8.50
N SER A 92 -5.37 1.59 8.51
CA SER A 92 -4.57 2.14 9.62
C SER A 92 -5.34 2.14 10.95
N SER A 93 -6.64 2.49 10.93
CA SER A 93 -7.46 2.46 12.15
C SER A 93 -7.55 1.06 12.72
N MET A 94 -7.74 0.05 11.86
CA MET A 94 -7.76 -1.36 12.26
C MET A 94 -6.41 -1.80 12.86
N SER A 95 -5.29 -1.42 12.25
CA SER A 95 -3.95 -1.70 12.80
C SER A 95 -3.72 -1.05 14.17
N VAL A 96 -4.16 0.19 14.37
CA VAL A 96 -4.02 0.87 15.67
C VAL A 96 -4.79 0.13 16.77
N VAL A 97 -6.02 -0.31 16.47
CA VAL A 97 -6.85 -1.08 17.42
C VAL A 97 -6.16 -2.40 17.79
N GLU A 98 -5.61 -3.10 16.80
CA GLU A 98 -4.86 -4.34 16.99
C GLU A 98 -3.61 -4.13 17.87
N TYR A 99 -2.79 -3.13 17.56
CA TYR A 99 -1.60 -2.80 18.34
C TYR A 99 -1.93 -2.36 19.78
N HIS A 100 -3.05 -1.69 19.96
CA HIS A 100 -3.56 -1.31 21.28
C HIS A 100 -3.98 -2.56 22.09
N LEU A 101 -4.66 -3.53 21.47
CA LEU A 101 -5.05 -4.79 22.10
C LEU A 101 -3.85 -5.64 22.52
N LEU A 102 -2.73 -5.58 21.77
CA LEU A 102 -1.50 -6.31 22.07
C LEU A 102 -0.71 -5.76 23.29
N LYS A 103 -1.12 -4.62 23.89
CA LYS A 103 -0.56 -4.01 25.12
C LYS A 103 0.97 -3.83 25.15
N ARG A 104 1.66 -3.88 24.00
CA ARG A 104 3.13 -3.80 23.87
C ARG A 104 3.64 -2.41 23.47
N PHE A 105 2.84 -1.35 23.61
CA PHE A 105 3.18 -0.05 23.06
C PHE A 105 3.61 0.96 24.12
N PRO A 106 4.84 1.52 24.05
CA PRO A 106 5.18 2.70 24.81
C PRO A 106 4.45 3.90 24.20
N VAL A 107 3.31 4.24 24.80
CA VAL A 107 2.43 5.36 24.44
C VAL A 107 3.15 6.69 24.10
N PRO A 108 4.22 7.12 24.82
CA PRO A 108 4.86 8.41 24.51
C PRO A 108 5.51 8.46 23.12
N TYR A 109 6.11 7.36 22.64
CA TYR A 109 6.73 7.34 21.32
C TYR A 109 5.68 7.36 20.20
N ALA A 110 4.57 6.64 20.37
CA ALA A 110 3.48 6.66 19.41
C ALA A 110 2.90 8.07 19.24
N LEU A 111 2.70 8.78 20.34
CA LEU A 111 2.14 10.14 20.32
C LEU A 111 3.10 11.14 19.64
N TYR A 112 4.41 10.99 19.86
CA TYR A 112 5.43 11.76 19.15
C TYR A 112 5.40 11.51 17.63
N PHE A 113 5.38 10.25 17.21
CA PHE A 113 5.30 9.92 15.78
C PHE A 113 4.01 10.40 15.13
N VAL A 114 2.87 10.30 15.82
CA VAL A 114 1.59 10.85 15.34
C VAL A 114 1.68 12.35 15.13
N ALA A 115 2.25 13.10 16.09
CA ALA A 115 2.40 14.55 15.97
C ALA A 115 3.27 14.93 14.77
N VAL A 116 4.45 14.30 14.64
CA VAL A 116 5.38 14.56 13.52
C VAL A 116 4.74 14.18 12.18
N ALA A 117 4.08 13.02 12.10
CA ALA A 117 3.42 12.56 10.88
C ALA A 117 2.26 13.48 10.45
N THR A 118 1.48 13.98 11.41
CA THR A 118 0.36 14.89 11.13
C THR A 118 0.86 16.22 10.57
N VAL A 119 1.91 16.78 11.16
CA VAL A 119 2.53 18.03 10.69
C VAL A 119 3.12 17.84 9.29
N ALA A 120 3.88 16.76 9.08
CA ALA A 120 4.46 16.44 7.77
C ALA A 120 3.39 16.21 6.70
N ALA A 121 2.31 15.48 7.01
CA ALA A 121 1.21 15.22 6.10
C ALA A 121 0.48 16.51 5.72
N PHE A 122 0.21 17.38 6.69
CA PHE A 122 -0.47 18.66 6.43
C PHE A 122 0.36 19.56 5.49
N ILE A 123 1.65 19.70 5.78
CA ILE A 123 2.59 20.50 4.95
C ILE A 123 2.71 19.89 3.55
N GLY A 124 2.89 18.57 3.45
CA GLY A 124 3.00 17.87 2.17
C GLY A 124 1.73 17.98 1.32
N GLN A 125 0.56 17.74 1.91
CA GLN A 125 -0.73 17.87 1.21
C GLN A 125 -0.98 19.31 0.75
N HIS A 126 -0.65 20.31 1.59
CA HIS A 126 -0.82 21.71 1.21
C HIS A 126 0.09 22.07 0.02
N PHE A 127 1.35 21.64 0.07
CA PHE A 127 2.32 21.88 -1.01
C PHE A 127 1.91 21.19 -2.31
N VAL A 128 1.60 19.89 -2.25
CA VAL A 128 1.18 19.10 -3.43
C VAL A 128 -0.11 19.65 -4.02
N ARG A 129 -1.12 19.97 -3.19
CA ARG A 129 -2.37 20.58 -3.66
C ARG A 129 -2.10 21.92 -4.36
N ARG A 130 -1.22 22.75 -3.80
CA ARG A 130 -0.87 24.05 -4.40
C ARG A 130 -0.15 23.88 -5.74
N MET A 131 0.76 22.91 -5.87
CA MET A 131 1.41 22.59 -7.14
C MET A 131 0.42 22.09 -8.20
N ILE A 132 -0.55 21.24 -7.82
CA ILE A 132 -1.57 20.74 -8.74
C ILE A 132 -2.44 21.88 -9.28
N ILE A 133 -2.88 22.81 -8.41
CA ILE A 133 -3.75 23.94 -8.79
C ILE A 133 -3.02 24.91 -9.73
N LEU A 134 -1.73 25.17 -9.51
CA LEU A 134 -0.94 26.09 -10.34
C LEU A 134 -0.72 25.60 -11.77
N MET A 135 -0.65 24.27 -11.99
CA MET A 135 -0.21 23.73 -13.28
C MET A 135 -1.27 22.92 -14.04
N GLY A 136 -2.32 22.40 -13.39
CA GLY A 136 -3.55 21.91 -14.01
C GLY A 136 -3.45 20.77 -15.06
N ARG A 137 -2.30 20.12 -15.23
CA ARG A 137 -2.07 19.07 -16.25
C ARG A 137 -1.91 17.68 -15.64
N ALA A 138 -2.55 16.68 -16.25
CA ALA A 138 -2.51 15.28 -15.81
C ALA A 138 -1.08 14.68 -15.80
N SER A 139 -0.19 15.12 -16.70
CA SER A 139 1.20 14.65 -16.78
C SER A 139 2.00 14.89 -15.51
N ILE A 140 1.64 15.92 -14.73
CA ILE A 140 2.37 16.30 -13.51
C ILE A 140 2.02 15.38 -12.35
N ILE A 141 0.79 14.88 -12.29
CA ILE A 141 0.38 13.89 -11.28
C ILE A 141 1.23 12.63 -11.44
N ILE A 142 1.42 12.18 -12.68
CA ILE A 142 2.27 11.03 -13.02
C ILE A 142 3.73 11.31 -12.63
N PHE A 143 4.25 12.51 -12.92
CA PHE A 143 5.61 12.91 -12.53
C PHE A 143 5.81 12.91 -11.01
N ILE A 144 4.87 13.47 -10.24
CA ILE A 144 4.91 13.47 -8.78
C ILE A 144 4.89 12.04 -8.24
N LEU A 145 4.00 11.17 -8.75
CA LEU A 145 3.94 9.78 -8.35
C LEU A 145 5.25 9.04 -8.65
N ALA A 146 5.79 9.20 -9.86
CA ALA A 146 7.05 8.58 -10.26
C ALA A 146 8.23 9.05 -9.39
N SER A 147 8.32 10.35 -9.12
CA SER A 147 9.37 10.91 -8.24
C SER A 147 9.27 10.37 -6.81
N THR A 148 8.05 10.24 -6.28
CA THR A 148 7.82 9.69 -4.93
C THR A 148 8.21 8.22 -4.87
N ILE A 149 7.90 7.45 -5.92
CA ILE A 149 8.29 6.03 -6.03
C ILE A 149 9.80 5.89 -6.05
N PHE A 150 10.47 6.71 -6.86
CA PHE A 150 11.91 6.69 -7.02
C PHE A 150 12.64 7.03 -5.72
N ILE A 151 12.24 8.11 -5.04
CA ILE A 151 12.81 8.51 -3.75
C ILE A 151 12.61 7.40 -2.69
N SER A 152 11.42 6.81 -2.64
CA SER A 152 11.12 5.72 -1.69
C SER A 152 12.01 4.50 -1.95
N ALA A 153 12.20 4.11 -3.21
CA ALA A 153 13.06 2.99 -3.60
C ALA A 153 14.53 3.24 -3.21
N ILE A 154 15.03 4.46 -3.43
CA ILE A 154 16.40 4.82 -3.05
C ILE A 154 16.58 4.81 -1.53
N SER A 155 15.67 5.43 -0.77
CA SER A 155 15.78 5.46 0.69
C SER A 155 15.70 4.07 1.31
N LEU A 156 14.73 3.25 0.89
CA LEU A 156 14.57 1.89 1.42
C LEU A 156 15.73 0.98 1.00
N GLY A 157 16.17 1.08 -0.26
CA GLY A 157 17.33 0.35 -0.75
C GLY A 157 18.61 0.74 -0.01
N GLY A 158 18.85 2.03 0.19
CA GLY A 158 20.01 2.55 0.92
C GLY A 158 20.02 2.13 2.38
N VAL A 159 18.90 2.25 3.10
CA VAL A 159 18.78 1.80 4.49
C VAL A 159 18.96 0.28 4.58
N GLY A 160 18.37 -0.49 3.66
CA GLY A 160 18.52 -1.94 3.60
C GLY A 160 19.96 -2.38 3.42
N ILE A 161 20.68 -1.78 2.46
CA ILE A 161 22.09 -2.07 2.20
C ILE A 161 22.96 -1.67 3.39
N SER A 162 22.75 -0.48 3.96
CA SER A 162 23.55 -0.01 5.11
C SER A 162 23.38 -0.91 6.33
N ASN A 163 22.15 -1.37 6.60
CA ASN A 163 21.85 -2.31 7.67
C ASN A 163 22.44 -3.70 7.40
N MET A 164 22.44 -4.15 6.13
CA MET A 164 23.01 -5.42 5.73
C MET A 164 24.53 -5.44 5.93
N ILE A 165 25.23 -4.38 5.52
CA ILE A 165 26.68 -4.24 5.70
C ILE A 165 27.02 -4.22 7.20
N GLY A 166 26.26 -3.49 8.02
CA GLY A 166 26.46 -3.47 9.48
C GLY A 166 26.28 -4.85 10.13
N LYS A 167 25.32 -5.65 9.66
CA LYS A 167 25.14 -7.03 10.14
C LYS A 167 26.28 -7.97 9.73
N ILE A 168 26.82 -7.80 8.53
CA ILE A 168 28.00 -8.55 8.05
C ILE A 168 29.23 -8.24 8.90
N GLU A 169 29.47 -6.96 9.20
CA GLU A 169 30.64 -6.53 9.98
C GLU A 169 30.60 -7.00 11.44
N ARG A 170 29.41 -7.07 12.04
CA ARG A 170 29.22 -7.61 13.39
C ARG A 170 29.19 -9.15 13.47
N ARG A 171 29.37 -9.85 12.34
CA ARG A 171 29.13 -11.31 12.20
C ARG A 171 27.80 -11.76 12.84
N GLU A 172 26.79 -10.89 12.79
CA GLU A 172 25.48 -11.21 13.32
C GLU A 172 24.74 -12.13 12.35
N TYR A 173 23.96 -13.06 12.90
CA TYR A 173 23.20 -14.03 12.13
C TYR A 173 22.19 -13.32 11.20
N MET A 174 22.37 -13.51 9.89
CA MET A 174 21.62 -12.81 8.84
C MET A 174 20.21 -13.37 8.60
N GLY A 175 19.75 -14.31 9.44
CA GLY A 175 18.44 -14.96 9.32
C GLY A 175 18.39 -16.13 8.34
N PHE A 176 19.55 -16.57 7.84
CA PHE A 176 19.65 -17.81 7.06
C PHE A 176 19.90 -18.99 8.02
N GLU A 177 18.89 -19.84 8.21
CA GLU A 177 19.08 -21.18 8.80
C GLU A 177 20.18 -21.91 8.06
N ASN A 178 21.07 -22.56 8.84
CA ASN A 178 22.15 -23.35 8.27
C ASN A 178 21.49 -24.47 7.45
N LEU A 179 21.61 -24.37 6.13
CA LEU A 179 21.24 -25.44 5.19
C LEU A 179 21.94 -26.78 5.55
N CYS A 180 23.03 -26.71 6.31
CA CYS A 180 23.81 -27.85 6.80
C CYS A 180 23.30 -28.48 8.11
N THR A 181 22.18 -28.03 8.68
CA THR A 181 21.50 -28.70 9.82
C THR A 181 20.27 -29.49 9.36
N TYR A 182 20.17 -29.75 8.05
CA TYR A 182 19.33 -30.83 7.50
C TYR A 182 20.22 -32.03 7.19
N ASP A 183 20.78 -32.64 8.24
CA ASP A 183 21.34 -33.98 8.18
C ASP A 183 20.71 -34.78 9.32
N VAL A 184 19.99 -35.83 8.91
CA VAL A 184 19.25 -36.91 9.61
C VAL A 184 17.98 -36.60 10.40
#